data_AF-J7HBE9-F1
#
_entry.id   AF-J7HBE9-F1
#
_cell.length_a   1.000
_cell.length_b   1.000
_cell.length_c   1.000
_cell.angle_alpha   90.00
_cell.angle_beta   90.00
_cell.angle_gamma   90.00
#
_symmetry.space_group_name_H-M   'P 1'
#
loop_
_entity.id
_entity.type
_entity.pdbx_description
1 polymer ?
#
loop_
_entity_poly.entity_id
_entity_poly.type
_entity_poly.pdbx_seq_one_letter_code
_entity_poly.pdbx_strand_id
1 'polypeptide(L)'
;SRARRIKDFEALQGRADGKTAFYEALSRSLGGVTGSDLLKEAAGWFYSLDHGPSPAGYNLFSRALNNATRDLFIICPSQQMASHWASSKANVFLYHQPATSSHNRADVSVPLDVQFVFGTPHHPMSSQRFTSSDRRLSVVVMTYVSSFIRTGNPNPSRVWAEST
;
A
#
# COMPACT_ATOMS: atom_id res chain seq x y z
N SER A 1 -11.08 17.05 12.64
CA SER A 1 -11.80 15.76 12.60
C SER A 1 -11.64 15.10 11.24
N ARG A 2 -11.47 13.77 11.18
CA ARG A 2 -11.39 12.96 9.93
C ARG A 2 -12.55 13.25 8.97
N ALA A 3 -13.74 13.51 9.50
CA ALA A 3 -14.93 13.84 8.72
C ALA A 3 -14.84 15.18 7.98
N ARG A 4 -14.08 16.16 8.49
CA ARG A 4 -13.90 17.45 7.82
C ARG A 4 -13.06 17.30 6.56
N ARG A 5 -12.02 16.45 6.64
CA ARG A 5 -11.12 16.13 5.52
C ARG A 5 -11.85 15.42 4.38
N ILE A 6 -12.81 14.54 4.69
CA ILE A 6 -13.63 13.84 3.68
C ILE A 6 -14.57 14.84 2.96
N LYS A 7 -15.14 15.82 3.68
CA LYS A 7 -15.96 16.88 3.08
C LYS A 7 -15.17 17.80 2.13
N ASP A 8 -13.91 18.08 2.46
CA ASP A 8 -13.04 18.87 1.58
C ASP A 8 -12.72 18.13 0.25
N PHE A 9 -12.71 16.78 0.28
CA PHE A 9 -12.61 15.96 -0.94
C PHE A 9 -13.87 16.03 -1.82
N GLU A 10 -15.06 16.03 -1.23
CA GLU A 10 -16.34 16.14 -1.97
C GLU A 10 -16.50 17.52 -2.65
N ALA A 11 -16.00 18.59 -2.00
CA ALA A 11 -16.08 19.95 -2.54
C ALA A 11 -15.22 20.16 -3.82
N LEU A 12 -14.17 19.36 -4.01
CA LEU A 12 -13.28 19.43 -5.18
C LEU A 12 -13.84 18.73 -6.43
N GLN A 13 -14.90 17.93 -6.26
CA GLN A 13 -15.48 17.14 -7.35
C GLN A 13 -16.27 17.99 -8.37
N GLY A 14 -16.51 19.28 -8.08
CA GLY A 14 -17.46 20.12 -8.81
C GLY A 14 -16.89 21.19 -9.76
N ARG A 15 -15.59 21.48 -9.84
CA ARG A 15 -15.14 22.68 -10.61
C ARG A 15 -13.73 22.70 -11.23
N ALA A 16 -13.03 21.58 -11.33
CA ALA A 16 -11.78 21.46 -12.09
C ALA A 16 -11.67 20.04 -12.66
N ASP A 17 -10.79 19.82 -13.65
CA ASP A 17 -10.43 18.47 -14.10
C ASP A 17 -10.07 17.63 -12.87
N GLY A 18 -10.97 16.72 -12.46
CA GLY A 18 -11.04 16.21 -11.08
C GLY A 18 -9.74 15.53 -10.61
N LYS A 19 -8.92 15.09 -11.56
CA LYS A 19 -7.58 14.54 -11.35
C LYS A 19 -6.60 15.57 -10.80
N THR A 20 -6.61 16.80 -11.32
CA THR A 20 -5.71 17.87 -10.88
C THR A 20 -6.07 18.34 -9.49
N ALA A 21 -7.37 18.53 -9.23
CA ALA A 21 -7.87 18.87 -7.90
C ALA A 21 -7.56 17.79 -6.85
N PHE A 22 -7.67 16.51 -7.23
CA PHE A 22 -7.29 15.38 -6.39
C PHE A 22 -5.80 15.40 -6.04
N TYR A 23 -4.90 15.59 -7.02
CA TYR A 23 -3.47 15.66 -6.75
C TYR A 23 -3.09 16.87 -5.91
N GLU A 24 -3.77 17.99 -6.09
CA GLU A 24 -3.54 19.17 -5.26
C GLU A 24 -3.94 18.91 -3.80
N ALA A 25 -5.11 18.31 -3.56
CA ALA A 25 -5.54 17.93 -2.22
C ALA A 25 -4.56 16.95 -1.56
N LEU A 26 -4.09 15.97 -2.33
CA LEU A 26 -3.13 14.99 -1.86
C LEU A 26 -1.77 15.63 -1.56
N SER A 27 -1.31 16.57 -2.39
CA SER A 27 -0.09 17.35 -2.14
C SER A 27 -0.19 18.21 -0.88
N ARG A 28 -1.33 18.87 -0.65
CA ARG A 28 -1.58 19.65 0.57
C ARG A 28 -1.45 18.81 1.84
N SER A 29 -1.78 17.53 1.77
CA SER A 29 -1.69 16.61 2.91
C SER A 29 -0.25 16.37 3.40
N LEU A 30 0.75 16.63 2.56
CA LEU A 30 2.17 16.53 2.92
C LEU A 30 2.61 17.63 3.90
N GLY A 31 1.84 18.70 4.05
CA GLY A 31 2.06 19.73 5.06
C GLY A 31 1.71 19.29 6.49
N GLY A 32 1.38 18.02 6.72
CA GLY A 32 0.96 17.51 8.02
C GLY A 32 -0.45 17.96 8.44
N VAL A 33 -0.79 17.75 9.71
CA VAL A 33 -2.17 17.98 10.22
C VAL A 33 -2.60 19.44 10.10
N THR A 34 -1.67 20.38 10.21
CA THR A 34 -1.91 21.82 10.15
C THR A 34 -1.76 22.42 8.75
N GLY A 35 -1.30 21.64 7.76
CA GLY A 35 -1.03 22.16 6.42
C GLY A 35 0.16 23.14 6.37
N SER A 36 1.24 22.84 7.10
CA SER A 36 2.46 23.64 7.14
C SER A 36 3.15 23.70 5.76
N ASP A 37 3.39 24.91 5.27
CA ASP A 37 4.11 25.14 4.02
C ASP A 37 5.56 24.64 4.09
N LEU A 38 6.25 24.82 5.23
CA LEU A 38 7.62 24.32 5.42
C LEU A 38 7.70 22.80 5.28
N LEU A 39 6.75 22.06 5.87
CA LEU A 39 6.70 20.60 5.75
C LEU A 39 6.38 20.17 4.31
N LYS A 40 5.48 20.91 3.64
CA LYS A 40 5.14 20.66 2.24
C LYS A 40 6.34 20.88 1.32
N GLU A 41 7.10 21.95 1.55
CA GLU A 41 8.32 22.26 0.80
C GLU A 41 9.40 21.19 1.04
N ALA A 42 9.63 20.81 2.29
CA ALA A 42 10.60 19.76 2.63
C ALA A 42 10.22 18.40 1.99
N ALA A 43 8.93 18.03 2.02
CA ALA A 43 8.43 16.83 1.35
C ALA A 43 8.55 16.95 -0.18
N GLY A 44 8.30 18.14 -0.74
CA GLY A 44 8.48 18.45 -2.15
C GLY A 44 9.92 18.22 -2.61
N TRP A 45 10.89 18.70 -1.83
CA TRP A 45 12.30 18.47 -2.07
C TRP A 45 12.67 16.99 -1.93
N PHE A 46 12.30 16.35 -0.81
CA PHE A 46 12.68 14.97 -0.50
C PHE A 46 12.17 13.95 -1.53
N TYR A 47 10.93 14.13 -2.01
CA TYR A 47 10.33 13.24 -3.02
C TYR A 47 10.49 13.75 -4.45
N SER A 48 11.14 14.90 -4.68
CA SER A 48 11.29 15.52 -6.00
C SER A 48 9.94 15.73 -6.71
N LEU A 49 9.02 16.45 -6.05
CA LEU A 49 7.69 16.73 -6.58
C LEU A 49 7.66 17.84 -7.65
N ASP A 50 8.72 18.62 -7.75
CA ASP A 50 8.84 19.64 -8.79
C ASP A 50 8.86 18.99 -10.18
N HIS A 51 8.01 19.50 -11.06
CA HIS A 51 7.85 18.95 -12.40
C HIS A 51 7.57 20.06 -13.42
N GLY A 52 8.05 19.84 -14.64
CA GLY A 52 7.66 20.68 -15.78
C GLY A 52 6.21 20.43 -16.20
N PRO A 53 5.58 21.35 -16.94
CA PRO A 53 4.18 21.25 -17.38
C PRO A 53 3.95 20.18 -18.48
N SER A 54 4.98 19.41 -18.86
CA SER A 54 4.89 18.39 -19.90
C SER A 54 4.21 17.11 -19.39
N PRO A 55 3.64 16.27 -20.28
CA PRO A 55 3.11 14.96 -19.88
C PRO A 55 4.14 14.08 -19.16
N ALA A 56 5.41 14.14 -19.57
CA ALA A 56 6.50 13.42 -18.91
C ALA A 56 6.76 13.96 -17.49
N GLY A 57 6.70 15.28 -17.30
CA GLY A 57 6.78 15.91 -15.99
C GLY A 57 5.65 15.47 -15.06
N TYR A 58 4.40 15.51 -15.54
CA TYR A 58 3.25 15.03 -14.78
C TYR A 58 3.33 13.54 -14.42
N ASN A 59 3.89 12.70 -15.29
CA ASN A 59 4.10 11.27 -15.01
C ASN A 59 5.17 11.02 -13.93
N LEU A 60 6.16 11.89 -13.81
CA LEU A 60 7.14 11.85 -12.72
C LEU A 60 6.49 12.32 -11.42
N PHE A 61 5.81 13.47 -11.46
CA PHE A 61 5.07 14.02 -10.33
C PHE A 61 4.06 13.03 -9.75
N SER A 62 3.24 12.39 -10.58
CA SER A 62 2.22 11.45 -10.10
C SER A 62 2.83 10.25 -9.38
N ARG A 63 3.98 9.74 -9.84
CA ARG A 63 4.71 8.65 -9.19
C ARG A 63 5.37 9.10 -7.90
N ALA A 64 5.99 10.27 -7.90
CA ALA A 64 6.64 10.85 -6.73
C ALA A 64 5.62 11.16 -5.63
N LEU A 65 4.47 11.75 -5.97
CA LEU A 65 3.38 12.02 -5.05
C LEU A 65 2.77 10.73 -4.50
N ASN A 66 2.62 9.69 -5.32
CA ASN A 66 2.20 8.36 -4.86
C ASN A 66 3.19 7.75 -3.86
N ASN A 67 4.49 7.88 -4.08
CA ASN A 67 5.50 7.42 -3.12
C ASN A 67 5.42 8.21 -1.81
N ALA A 68 5.39 9.55 -1.89
CA ALA A 68 5.31 10.43 -0.73
C ALA A 68 4.10 10.12 0.16
N THR A 69 2.94 9.92 -0.47
CA THR A 69 1.68 9.70 0.23
C THR A 69 1.55 8.26 0.73
N ARG A 70 2.07 7.27 0.00
CA ARG A 70 2.16 5.89 0.50
C ARG A 70 3.05 5.81 1.74
N ASP A 71 4.16 6.52 1.74
CA ASP A 71 5.08 6.52 2.88
C ASP A 71 4.44 7.24 4.08
N LEU A 72 3.83 8.40 3.85
CA LEU A 72 3.14 9.19 4.88
C LEU A 72 1.94 8.45 5.49
N PHE A 73 1.09 7.82 4.67
CA PHE A 73 -0.19 7.29 5.13
C PHE A 73 -0.18 5.80 5.47
N ILE A 74 0.73 5.03 4.87
CA ILE A 74 0.71 3.56 4.98
C ILE A 74 2.00 3.04 5.61
N ILE A 75 3.16 3.31 5.01
CA ILE A 75 4.41 2.64 5.41
C ILE A 75 4.92 3.16 6.75
N CYS A 76 5.14 4.46 6.91
CA CYS A 76 5.67 5.03 8.15
C CYS A 76 4.74 4.76 9.34
N PRO A 77 3.41 4.95 9.25
CA PRO A 77 2.50 4.58 10.33
C PRO A 77 2.53 3.08 10.67
N SER A 78 2.61 2.19 9.67
CA SER A 78 2.70 0.74 9.92
C SER A 78 3.99 0.36 10.65
N GLN A 79 5.12 0.98 10.29
CA GLN A 79 6.39 0.76 10.99
C GLN A 79 6.37 1.30 12.42
N GLN A 80 5.84 2.51 12.63
CA GLN A 80 5.68 3.08 13.98
C GLN A 80 4.77 2.20 14.84
N MET A 81 3.67 1.72 14.28
CA MET A 81 2.76 0.79 14.96
C MET A 81 3.47 -0.51 15.33
N ALA A 82 4.18 -1.14 14.39
CA ALA A 82 4.92 -2.37 14.65
C ALA A 82 5.98 -2.18 15.75
N SER A 83 6.73 -1.07 15.70
CA SER A 83 7.74 -0.73 16.71
C SER A 83 7.12 -0.51 18.09
N HIS A 84 6.00 0.22 18.15
CA HIS A 84 5.27 0.45 19.40
C HIS A 84 4.84 -0.88 20.05
N TRP A 85 4.20 -1.77 19.30
CA TRP A 85 3.76 -3.07 19.82
C TRP A 85 4.93 -4.01 20.16
N ALA A 86 6.02 -3.98 19.39
CA ALA A 86 7.20 -4.77 19.71
C ALA A 86 7.81 -4.35 21.06
N SER A 87 7.76 -3.05 21.41
CA SER A 87 8.23 -2.57 22.71
C SER A 87 7.39 -3.05 23.90
N SER A 88 6.14 -3.47 23.67
CA SER A 88 5.27 -4.08 24.69
C SER A 88 5.47 -5.59 24.87
N LYS A 89 6.56 -6.16 24.35
CA LYS A 89 6.86 -7.61 24.33
C LYS A 89 5.84 -8.46 23.56
N ALA A 90 5.07 -7.85 22.64
CA ALA A 90 4.21 -8.61 21.75
C ALA A 90 5.05 -9.31 20.66
N ASN A 91 4.60 -10.49 20.22
CA ASN A 91 5.16 -11.16 19.04
C ASN A 91 4.65 -10.47 17.77
N VAL A 92 5.45 -9.55 17.21
CA VAL A 92 5.09 -8.74 16.05
C VAL A 92 5.79 -9.27 14.81
N PHE A 93 5.04 -9.46 13.74
CA PHE A 93 5.54 -9.82 12.42
C PHE A 93 5.04 -8.80 11.40
N LEU A 94 5.93 -8.32 10.54
CA LEU A 94 5.64 -7.34 9.49
C LEU A 94 6.04 -7.93 8.15
N TYR A 95 5.21 -7.73 7.13
CA TYR A 95 5.52 -8.11 5.75
C TYR A 95 5.34 -6.91 4.83
N HIS A 96 5.95 -7.00 3.64
CA HIS A 96 5.80 -6.01 2.57
C HIS A 96 5.67 -6.74 1.23
N GLN A 97 4.68 -6.35 0.43
CA GLN A 97 4.53 -6.83 -0.95
C GLN A 97 5.28 -5.90 -1.92
N PRO A 98 6.30 -6.40 -2.65
CA PRO A 98 7.05 -5.59 -3.62
C PRO A 98 6.22 -5.14 -4.82
N ALA A 99 6.50 -3.93 -5.33
CA ALA A 99 5.74 -3.33 -6.44
C ALA A 99 5.77 -4.15 -7.75
N THR A 100 6.89 -4.82 -8.06
CA THR A 100 7.06 -5.63 -9.28
C THR A 100 6.08 -6.80 -9.38
N SER A 101 5.52 -7.26 -8.26
CA SER A 101 4.49 -8.30 -8.25
C SER A 101 3.11 -7.80 -8.70
N SER A 102 2.85 -6.49 -8.60
CA SER A 102 1.52 -5.89 -8.79
C SER A 102 1.30 -5.23 -10.16
N HIS A 103 2.36 -4.87 -10.88
CA HIS A 103 2.30 -3.98 -12.05
C HIS A 103 1.57 -4.52 -13.29
N ASN A 104 1.33 -5.84 -13.38
CA ASN A 104 0.59 -6.44 -14.51
C ASN A 104 -0.89 -6.71 -14.21
N ARG A 105 -1.42 -6.27 -13.07
CA ARG A 105 -2.80 -6.57 -12.64
C ARG A 105 -3.63 -5.31 -12.47
N ALA A 106 -3.79 -4.56 -13.56
CA ALA A 106 -4.57 -3.31 -13.61
C ALA A 106 -6.10 -3.50 -13.39
N ASP A 107 -6.56 -4.71 -13.09
CA ASP A 107 -7.98 -5.07 -13.12
C ASP A 107 -8.42 -5.91 -11.91
N VAL A 108 -7.92 -5.59 -10.71
CA VAL A 108 -8.43 -6.22 -9.49
C VAL A 108 -8.79 -5.17 -8.45
N SER A 109 -10.04 -5.22 -8.00
CA SER A 109 -10.63 -4.41 -6.93
C SER A 109 -9.96 -4.59 -5.56
N VAL A 110 -9.02 -5.53 -5.45
CA VAL A 110 -8.40 -5.99 -4.21
C VAL A 110 -6.87 -6.05 -4.40
N PRO A 111 -6.08 -5.54 -3.44
CA PRO A 111 -4.62 -5.68 -3.45
C PRO A 111 -4.13 -7.13 -3.61
N LEU A 112 -2.95 -7.31 -4.21
CA LEU A 112 -2.46 -8.63 -4.60
C LEU A 112 -2.10 -9.53 -3.38
N ASP A 113 -1.66 -8.96 -2.28
CA ASP A 113 -1.35 -9.66 -1.04
C ASP A 113 -2.61 -10.27 -0.45
N VAL A 114 -3.71 -9.53 -0.42
CA VAL A 114 -5.04 -10.02 -0.03
C VAL A 114 -5.49 -11.14 -0.98
N GLN A 115 -5.30 -10.99 -2.29
CA GLN A 115 -5.62 -12.05 -3.25
C GLN A 115 -4.85 -13.36 -2.96
N PHE A 116 -3.57 -13.25 -2.59
CA PHE A 116 -2.73 -14.38 -2.21
C PHE A 116 -3.17 -15.01 -0.89
N VAL A 117 -3.49 -14.21 0.13
CA VAL A 117 -3.99 -14.69 1.42
C VAL A 117 -5.27 -15.51 1.27
N PHE A 118 -6.16 -15.11 0.35
CA PHE A 118 -7.44 -15.78 0.13
C PHE A 118 -7.42 -16.82 -0.99
N GLY A 119 -6.26 -17.17 -1.55
CA GLY A 119 -6.14 -18.23 -2.55
C GLY A 119 -6.79 -17.91 -3.90
N THR A 120 -6.97 -16.63 -4.24
CA THR A 120 -7.51 -16.18 -5.54
C THR A 120 -6.79 -16.80 -6.75
N PRO A 121 -5.45 -17.00 -6.73
CA PRO A 121 -4.75 -17.69 -7.81
C PRO A 121 -5.16 -19.15 -8.07
N HIS A 122 -5.83 -19.79 -7.11
CA HIS A 122 -6.26 -21.19 -7.21
C HIS A 122 -7.74 -21.33 -7.59
N HIS A 123 -8.51 -20.25 -7.57
CA HIS A 123 -9.91 -20.30 -7.94
C HIS A 123 -10.06 -20.51 -9.46
N PRO A 124 -10.93 -21.42 -9.94
CA PRO A 124 -11.02 -21.78 -11.36
C PRO A 124 -11.18 -20.57 -12.30
N MET A 125 -12.07 -19.64 -11.95
CA MET A 125 -12.39 -18.44 -12.75
C MET A 125 -11.22 -17.43 -12.88
N SER A 126 -10.24 -17.47 -11.99
CA SER A 126 -9.14 -16.49 -11.94
C SER A 126 -7.78 -17.13 -12.16
N SER A 127 -7.65 -18.47 -12.06
CA SER A 127 -6.40 -19.22 -12.14
C SER A 127 -5.53 -18.88 -13.35
N GLN A 128 -6.14 -18.64 -14.52
CA GLN A 128 -5.45 -18.31 -15.75
C GLN A 128 -4.80 -16.91 -15.75
N ARG A 129 -5.21 -16.02 -14.82
CA ARG A 129 -4.63 -14.66 -14.65
C ARG A 129 -3.35 -14.66 -13.80
N PHE A 130 -2.97 -15.82 -13.26
CA PHE A 130 -1.82 -15.97 -12.38
C PHE A 130 -0.80 -16.94 -12.97
N THR A 131 0.46 -16.59 -12.82
CA THR A 131 1.56 -17.47 -13.21
C THR A 131 1.66 -18.64 -12.23
N SER A 132 2.40 -19.69 -12.61
CA SER A 132 2.69 -20.78 -11.68
C SER A 132 3.47 -20.31 -10.45
N SER A 133 4.33 -19.29 -10.59
CA SER A 133 5.03 -18.66 -9.48
C SER A 133 4.09 -17.93 -8.54
N ASP A 134 3.09 -17.20 -9.05
CA ASP A 134 2.05 -16.55 -8.24
C ASP A 134 1.22 -17.57 -7.44
N ARG A 135 0.82 -18.67 -8.08
CA ARG A 135 0.08 -19.76 -7.41
C ARG A 135 0.91 -20.37 -6.29
N ARG A 136 2.19 -20.66 -6.55
CA ARG A 136 3.10 -21.17 -5.51
C ARG A 136 3.28 -20.17 -4.36
N LEU A 137 3.43 -18.89 -4.68
CA LEU A 137 3.54 -17.83 -3.67
C LEU A 137 2.26 -17.71 -2.85
N SER A 138 1.09 -17.83 -3.45
CA SER A 138 -0.20 -17.83 -2.76
C SER A 138 -0.28 -18.91 -1.69
N VAL A 139 0.12 -20.15 -2.02
CA VAL A 139 0.19 -21.25 -1.03
C VAL A 139 1.12 -20.90 0.12
N VAL A 140 2.30 -20.36 -0.16
CA VAL A 140 3.26 -19.95 0.88
C VAL A 140 2.68 -18.86 1.79
N VAL A 141 2.02 -17.85 1.21
CA VAL A 141 1.37 -16.76 1.98
C VAL A 141 0.23 -17.32 2.83
N MET A 142 -0.61 -18.19 2.29
CA MET A 142 -1.68 -18.87 3.04
C MET A 142 -1.11 -19.71 4.19
N THR A 143 0.02 -20.37 3.99
CA THR A 143 0.71 -21.13 5.04
C THR A 143 1.22 -20.21 6.16
N TYR A 144 1.83 -19.07 5.84
CA TYR A 144 2.25 -18.08 6.84
C TYR A 144 1.06 -17.55 7.65
N VAL A 145 -0.03 -17.16 6.97
CA VAL A 145 -1.22 -16.63 7.64
C VAL A 145 -1.92 -17.68 8.50
N SER A 146 -2.12 -18.89 7.98
CA SER A 146 -2.75 -19.98 8.74
C SER A 146 -1.92 -20.42 9.94
N SER A 147 -0.59 -20.45 9.81
CA SER A 147 0.32 -20.73 10.94
C SER A 147 0.22 -19.65 12.01
N PHE A 148 0.19 -18.37 11.61
CA PHE A 148 0.02 -17.26 12.54
C PHE A 148 -1.33 -17.31 13.26
N ILE A 149 -2.44 -17.53 12.53
CA ILE A 149 -3.78 -17.65 13.15
C ILE A 149 -3.83 -18.80 14.16
N ARG A 150 -3.19 -19.92 13.86
CA ARG A 150 -3.23 -21.12 14.72
C ARG A 150 -2.31 -21.04 15.94
N THR A 151 -1.14 -20.42 15.80
CA THR A 151 -0.05 -20.54 16.79
C THR A 151 0.48 -19.20 17.31
N GLY A 152 0.06 -18.09 16.73
CA GLY A 152 0.66 -16.78 16.98
C GLY A 152 2.04 -16.59 16.34
N ASN A 153 2.54 -17.55 15.55
CA ASN A 153 3.82 -17.48 14.84
C ASN A 153 3.60 -17.85 13.35
N PRO A 154 3.99 -17.01 12.38
CA PRO A 154 3.81 -17.31 10.97
C PRO A 154 4.69 -18.47 10.50
N ASN A 155 5.80 -18.77 11.18
CA ASN A 155 6.68 -19.85 10.77
C ASN A 155 5.95 -21.20 10.94
N PRO A 156 5.75 -21.97 9.85
CA PRO A 156 5.11 -23.28 9.95
C PRO A 156 5.98 -24.20 10.81
N SER A 157 5.36 -24.98 11.70
CA SER A 157 6.09 -25.99 12.45
C SER A 157 6.64 -27.06 11.48
N ARG A 158 7.80 -27.65 11.81
CA ARG A 158 8.47 -28.67 10.95
C ARG A 158 7.55 -29.84 10.56
N VAL A 159 6.49 -30.09 11.33
CA VAL A 159 5.49 -31.15 11.10
C VAL A 159 4.78 -31.00 9.74
N TRP A 160 4.72 -29.81 9.15
CA TRP A 160 4.00 -29.57 7.88
C TRP A 160 4.86 -29.72 6.63
N ALA A 161 6.19 -29.87 6.78
CA ALA A 161 7.10 -29.99 5.64
C ALA A 161 7.05 -31.38 4.96
N GLU A 162 6.43 -32.38 5.60
CA GLU A 162 6.39 -33.77 5.12
C GLU A 162 4.99 -34.20 4.63
N SER A 163 4.03 -33.29 4.50
CA SER A 163 2.65 -33.62 4.11
C SER A 163 2.29 -33.29 2.65
N THR A 164 3.26 -33.23 1.75
CA THR A 164 3.04 -33.06 0.30
C THR A 164 3.94 -33.96 -0.51
#